data_AF-P81517-F1
#
_entry.id   AF-P81517-F1
#
_cell.length_a   1.000
_cell.length_b   1.000
_cell.length_c   1.000
_cell.angle_alpha   90.00
_cell.angle_beta   90.00
_cell.angle_gamma   90.00
#
_symmetry.space_group_name_H-M   'P 1'
#
loop_
_entity.id
_entity.type
_entity.pdbx_description
1 polymer ?
#
loop_
_entity_poly.entity_id
_entity_poly.type
_entity_poly.pdbx_seq_one_letter_code
_entity_poly.pdbx_strand_id
1 'polypeptide(L)'
;ADTIVAVELDTYPNTDIGDPNYQHIGINIKSIRSKATTRWNVQDGKVGTAHISYNSVAKRLSAIVSYPGGSSATVSYDVDLNNILPEWVRVGLSASTGLYKETNTILSWSFTSKLKTNSTADAQSLHFTFNQFSQNPKDLILQGDASTDSDGNLQLTRVSNGSPQSNSVGRALYYAPVHVWDKSAVVASFDATFTFLIKSTDSDIADGIAWFIANTDSSIPHGSGGRLLGLFPDAN
;
A
#
# COMPACT_ATOMS: atom_id res chain seq x y z
N ALA A 1 1.34 -3.04 19.31
CA ALA A 1 1.21 -2.13 18.15
C ALA A 1 1.84 -2.84 16.96
N ASP A 2 1.25 -2.70 15.79
CA ASP A 2 1.75 -3.34 14.58
C ASP A 2 3.08 -2.74 14.14
N THR A 3 3.91 -3.56 13.50
CA THR A 3 5.12 -3.11 12.83
C THR A 3 4.83 -2.96 11.35
N ILE A 4 4.78 -1.72 10.86
CA ILE A 4 4.38 -1.41 9.49
C ILE A 4 5.53 -0.77 8.70
N VAL A 5 5.70 -1.24 7.48
CA VAL A 5 6.44 -0.56 6.42
C VAL A 5 5.46 -0.33 5.28
N ALA A 6 5.37 0.90 4.76
CA ALA A 6 4.42 1.23 3.72
C ALA A 6 5.02 2.15 2.66
N VAL A 7 4.37 2.15 1.50
CA VAL A 7 4.49 3.16 0.45
C VAL A 7 3.13 3.82 0.32
N GLU A 8 3.04 5.09 0.68
CA GLU A 8 1.81 5.88 0.57
C GLU A 8 1.77 6.62 -0.77
N LEU A 9 0.57 6.65 -1.36
CA LEU A 9 0.13 7.54 -2.41
C LEU A 9 -0.81 8.52 -1.73
N ASP A 10 -0.23 9.57 -1.17
CA ASP A 10 -0.91 10.56 -0.34
C ASP A 10 -1.49 11.68 -1.22
N THR A 11 -2.82 11.83 -1.15
CA THR A 11 -3.58 12.78 -1.97
C THR A 11 -3.90 14.08 -1.25
N TYR A 12 -3.66 14.18 0.07
CA TYR A 12 -4.03 15.34 0.88
C TYR A 12 -2.90 15.79 1.83
N PRO A 13 -2.30 16.96 1.61
CA PRO A 13 -1.14 17.39 2.39
C PRO A 13 -1.51 17.82 3.83
N ASN A 14 -1.21 16.98 4.82
CA ASN A 14 -1.31 17.29 6.24
C ASN A 14 0.02 17.83 6.80
N THR A 15 0.30 19.11 6.51
CA THR A 15 1.59 19.75 6.85
C THR A 15 1.95 19.73 8.35
N ASP A 16 0.97 19.58 9.25
CA ASP A 16 1.20 19.46 10.70
C ASP A 16 1.82 18.11 11.11
N ILE A 17 1.66 17.07 10.28
CA ILE A 17 2.29 15.75 10.48
C ILE A 17 3.54 15.54 9.62
N GLY A 18 3.98 16.56 8.89
CA GLY A 18 5.24 16.55 8.15
C GLY A 18 5.11 16.31 6.65
N ASP A 19 3.89 16.25 6.14
CA ASP A 19 3.68 16.15 4.70
C ASP A 19 4.20 17.39 4.00
N PRO A 20 4.81 17.23 2.82
CA PRO A 20 5.04 18.37 1.95
C PRO A 20 3.72 19.05 1.59
N ASN A 21 3.76 20.35 1.27
CA ASN A 21 2.58 21.11 0.85
C ASN A 21 2.18 20.82 -0.61
N TYR A 22 2.08 19.54 -0.96
CA TYR A 22 1.66 18.99 -2.24
C TYR A 22 1.37 17.50 -2.10
N GLN A 23 0.55 16.97 -3.00
CA GLN A 23 0.33 15.53 -3.18
C GLN A 23 1.65 14.80 -3.43
N HIS A 24 1.85 13.67 -2.78
CA HIS A 24 3.15 13.03 -2.74
C HIS A 24 3.08 11.51 -2.66
N ILE A 25 4.19 10.87 -3.02
CA ILE A 25 4.42 9.47 -2.69
C ILE A 25 5.45 9.44 -1.58
N GLY A 26 5.24 8.61 -0.57
CA GLY A 26 6.08 8.52 0.61
C GLY A 26 6.51 7.10 0.94
N ILE A 27 7.59 6.97 1.71
CA ILE A 27 8.02 5.70 2.32
C ILE A 27 7.91 5.83 3.84
N ASN A 28 7.01 5.06 4.42
CA ASN A 28 6.71 5.05 5.84
C ASN A 28 7.43 3.88 6.52
N ILE A 29 8.23 4.18 7.55
CA ILE A 29 8.91 3.18 8.37
C ILE A 29 8.43 3.33 9.82
N LYS A 30 7.47 2.50 10.23
CA LYS A 30 6.85 2.48 11.58
C LYS A 30 6.18 3.78 12.04
N SER A 31 5.92 4.72 11.14
CA SER A 31 5.31 6.02 11.41
C SER A 31 4.66 6.56 10.14
N ILE A 32 3.55 7.28 10.26
CA ILE A 32 2.94 8.03 9.13
C ILE A 32 3.89 9.10 8.60
N ARG A 33 4.82 9.60 9.43
CA ARG A 33 5.82 10.59 9.00
C ARG A 33 6.83 9.95 8.07
N SER A 34 6.61 10.13 6.76
CA SER A 34 7.45 9.58 5.70
C SER A 34 8.94 9.87 5.88
N LYS A 35 9.78 8.86 5.64
CA LYS A 35 11.26 8.99 5.66
C LYS A 35 11.81 9.60 4.39
N ALA A 36 11.10 9.42 3.29
CA ALA A 36 11.39 10.04 2.00
C ALA A 36 10.06 10.31 1.31
N THR A 37 9.94 11.46 0.66
CA THR A 37 8.79 11.82 -0.15
C THR A 37 9.24 12.32 -1.52
N THR A 38 8.34 12.27 -2.49
CA THR A 38 8.51 12.89 -3.81
C THR A 38 7.19 13.50 -4.25
N ARG A 39 7.23 14.60 -5.01
CA ARG A 39 6.01 15.19 -5.57
C ARG A 39 5.34 14.21 -6.52
N TRP A 40 4.03 14.06 -6.38
CA TRP A 40 3.20 13.26 -7.25
C TRP A 40 2.08 14.12 -7.83
N ASN A 41 2.01 14.19 -9.16
CA ASN A 41 0.96 14.91 -9.85
C ASN A 41 -0.23 13.95 -10.05
N VAL A 42 -1.14 13.92 -9.08
CA VAL A 42 -2.35 13.08 -9.12
C VAL A 42 -3.19 13.46 -10.32
N GLN A 43 -3.62 12.47 -11.09
CA GLN A 43 -4.59 12.65 -12.16
C GLN A 43 -5.95 12.09 -11.73
N ASP A 44 -6.79 12.98 -11.20
CA ASP A 44 -8.14 12.63 -10.74
C ASP A 44 -8.97 11.95 -11.83
N GLY A 45 -9.62 10.84 -11.48
CA GLY A 45 -10.42 10.02 -12.39
C GLY A 45 -9.62 9.26 -13.46
N LYS A 46 -8.28 9.20 -13.36
CA LYS A 46 -7.43 8.41 -14.26
C LYS A 46 -6.89 7.17 -13.58
N VAL A 47 -6.72 6.11 -14.37
CA VAL A 47 -6.08 4.88 -13.91
C VAL A 47 -4.58 5.09 -13.82
N GLY A 48 -4.04 4.95 -12.60
CA GLY A 48 -2.61 4.97 -12.33
C GLY A 48 -2.07 3.58 -12.03
N THR A 49 -0.75 3.44 -12.12
CA THR A 49 -0.02 2.22 -11.76
C THR A 49 1.07 2.56 -10.75
N ALA A 50 1.14 1.80 -9.67
CA ALA A 50 2.22 1.86 -8.69
C ALA A 50 3.04 0.57 -8.75
N HIS A 51 4.37 0.70 -8.77
CA HIS A 51 5.33 -0.40 -8.69
C HIS A 51 6.24 -0.18 -7.50
N ILE A 52 6.35 -1.17 -6.63
CA ILE A 52 7.17 -1.17 -5.42
C ILE A 52 8.18 -2.30 -5.54
N SER A 53 9.45 -2.04 -5.23
CA SER A 53 10.48 -3.06 -5.23
C SER A 53 11.46 -2.92 -4.06
N TYR A 54 11.95 -4.06 -3.59
CA TYR A 54 12.99 -4.14 -2.57
C TYR A 54 13.97 -5.25 -2.88
N ASN A 55 15.24 -5.00 -2.55
CA ASN A 55 16.31 -5.99 -2.65
C ASN A 55 17.20 -5.93 -1.41
N SER A 56 17.42 -7.08 -0.74
CA SER A 56 18.20 -7.18 0.50
C SER A 56 19.71 -6.93 0.33
N VAL A 57 20.24 -7.02 -0.88
CA VAL A 57 21.65 -6.69 -1.19
C VAL A 57 21.82 -5.18 -1.22
N ALA A 58 20.92 -4.48 -1.93
CA ALA A 58 20.94 -3.03 -2.01
C ALA A 58 20.40 -2.36 -0.73
N LYS A 59 19.59 -3.09 0.06
CA LYS A 59 18.87 -2.59 1.24
C LYS A 59 18.13 -1.29 0.93
N ARG A 60 17.43 -1.29 -0.19
CA ARG A 60 16.72 -0.12 -0.72
C ARG A 60 15.30 -0.51 -1.09
N LEU A 61 14.35 0.24 -0.53
CA LEU A 61 12.95 0.21 -0.92
C LEU A 61 12.73 1.35 -1.93
N SER A 62 12.12 1.04 -3.05
CA SER A 62 11.86 1.98 -4.14
C SER A 62 10.41 1.86 -4.59
N ALA A 63 9.80 2.98 -4.96
CA ALA A 63 8.48 3.02 -5.54
C ALA A 63 8.42 3.98 -6.72
N ILE A 64 7.65 3.60 -7.73
CA ILE A 64 7.36 4.40 -8.93
C ILE A 64 5.86 4.41 -9.13
N VAL A 65 5.29 5.60 -9.33
CA VAL A 65 3.87 5.76 -9.70
C VAL A 65 3.79 6.52 -11.01
N SER A 66 2.94 6.06 -11.92
CA SER A 66 2.77 6.66 -13.24
C SER A 66 1.34 6.56 -13.76
N TYR A 67 1.04 7.41 -14.73
CA TYR A 67 -0.19 7.40 -15.51
C TYR A 67 0.15 7.19 -17.00
N PRO A 68 -0.71 6.53 -17.79
CA PRO A 68 -0.51 6.40 -19.24
C PRO A 68 -0.27 7.75 -19.92
N GLY A 69 0.88 7.90 -20.60
CA GLY A 69 1.27 9.15 -21.28
C GLY A 69 1.72 10.30 -20.38
N GLY A 70 1.74 10.11 -19.06
CA GLY A 70 2.21 11.09 -18.08
C GLY A 70 3.64 10.86 -17.60
N SER A 71 4.18 11.82 -16.85
CA SER A 71 5.45 11.65 -16.11
C SER A 71 5.28 10.69 -14.93
N SER A 72 6.32 9.94 -14.62
CA SER A 72 6.37 9.11 -13.41
C SER A 72 6.95 9.89 -12.22
N ALA A 73 6.48 9.58 -11.01
CA ALA A 73 7.06 10.03 -9.76
C ALA A 73 7.75 8.84 -9.07
N THR A 74 8.96 9.07 -8.55
CA THR A 74 9.81 8.02 -7.96
C THR A 74 10.31 8.45 -6.60
N VAL A 75 10.23 7.55 -5.62
CA VAL A 75 10.81 7.70 -4.28
C VAL A 75 11.66 6.48 -3.94
N SER A 76 12.70 6.66 -3.14
CA SER A 76 13.52 5.55 -2.64
C SER A 76 14.08 5.90 -1.27
N TYR A 77 14.28 4.87 -0.45
CA TYR A 77 14.85 5.00 0.88
C TYR A 77 15.73 3.79 1.19
N ASP A 78 16.93 4.05 1.71
CA ASP A 78 17.84 3.01 2.17
C ASP A 78 17.39 2.51 3.54
N VAL A 79 16.97 1.25 3.58
CA VAL A 79 16.44 0.59 4.77
C VAL A 79 16.75 -0.89 4.73
N ASP A 80 17.29 -1.40 5.83
CA ASP A 80 17.44 -2.83 6.06
C ASP A 80 16.16 -3.39 6.68
N LEU A 81 15.25 -3.92 5.85
CA LEU A 81 13.95 -4.41 6.31
C LEU A 81 14.06 -5.57 7.30
N ASN A 82 15.18 -6.30 7.32
CA ASN A 82 15.40 -7.40 8.26
C ASN A 82 15.52 -6.91 9.71
N ASN A 83 15.92 -5.65 9.90
CA ASN A 83 16.01 -5.01 11.22
C ASN A 83 14.71 -4.34 11.65
N ILE A 84 13.70 -4.35 10.78
CA ILE A 84 12.42 -3.67 10.99
C ILE A 84 11.28 -4.69 11.12
N LEU A 85 11.11 -5.55 10.11
CA LEU A 85 9.99 -6.47 9.98
C LEU A 85 10.30 -7.84 10.60
N PRO A 86 9.28 -8.54 11.14
CA PRO A 86 9.43 -9.95 11.48
C PRO A 86 9.70 -10.78 10.22
N GLU A 87 10.17 -12.00 10.42
CA GLU A 87 10.53 -12.94 9.34
C GLU A 87 9.31 -13.30 8.46
N TRP A 88 8.16 -13.48 9.11
CA TRP A 88 6.88 -13.76 8.49
C TRP A 88 5.95 -12.55 8.62
N VAL A 89 5.38 -12.13 7.50
CA VAL A 89 4.56 -10.93 7.38
C VAL A 89 3.28 -11.21 6.59
N ARG A 90 2.38 -10.24 6.55
CA ARG A 90 1.37 -10.13 5.48
C ARG A 90 1.61 -8.86 4.69
N VAL A 91 1.28 -8.92 3.40
CA VAL A 91 1.28 -7.78 2.50
C VAL A 91 -0.15 -7.36 2.22
N GLY A 92 -0.37 -6.06 2.05
CA GLY A 92 -1.72 -5.53 1.89
C GLY A 92 -1.77 -4.18 1.18
N LEU A 93 -3.00 -3.79 0.88
CA LEU A 93 -3.38 -2.45 0.43
C LEU A 93 -4.29 -1.85 1.50
N SER A 94 -4.12 -0.57 1.78
CA SER A 94 -4.89 0.20 2.76
C SER A 94 -5.32 1.52 2.12
N ALA A 95 -6.47 2.03 2.50
CA ALA A 95 -6.87 3.39 2.13
C ALA A 95 -7.84 3.96 3.16
N SER A 96 -7.98 5.28 3.15
CA SER A 96 -8.97 5.96 3.96
C SER A 96 -9.41 7.29 3.38
N THR A 97 -10.54 7.75 3.91
CA THR A 97 -11.08 9.09 3.72
C THR A 97 -11.39 9.70 5.09
N GLY A 98 -11.24 11.01 5.20
CA GLY A 98 -11.59 11.82 6.36
C GLY A 98 -12.82 12.67 6.08
N LEU A 99 -12.71 13.98 6.32
CA LEU A 99 -13.72 14.95 5.92
C LEU A 99 -13.84 15.03 4.39
N TYR A 100 -12.69 15.19 3.74
CA TYR A 100 -12.51 15.05 2.30
C TYR A 100 -12.46 13.57 1.91
N LYS A 101 -12.72 13.28 0.64
CA LYS A 101 -12.96 11.90 0.20
C LYS A 101 -12.60 11.67 -1.26
N GLU A 102 -12.35 10.42 -1.57
CA GLU A 102 -12.05 9.92 -2.90
C GLU A 102 -12.43 8.45 -3.01
N THR A 103 -12.63 7.93 -4.21
CA THR A 103 -12.72 6.48 -4.41
C THR A 103 -11.32 5.89 -4.28
N ASN A 104 -11.17 4.81 -3.53
CA ASN A 104 -9.91 4.07 -3.45
C ASN A 104 -10.07 2.71 -4.14
N THR A 105 -10.27 2.76 -5.45
CA THR A 105 -10.54 1.57 -6.27
C THR A 105 -9.24 0.94 -6.74
N ILE A 106 -9.08 -0.36 -6.50
CA ILE A 106 -7.97 -1.19 -6.98
C ILE A 106 -8.51 -2.08 -8.10
N LEU A 107 -7.91 -1.94 -9.29
CA LEU A 107 -8.32 -2.67 -10.50
C LEU A 107 -7.50 -3.95 -10.67
N SER A 108 -6.24 -3.92 -10.26
CA SER A 108 -5.38 -5.11 -10.24
C SER A 108 -4.30 -5.00 -9.15
N TRP A 109 -3.81 -6.15 -8.69
CA TRP A 109 -2.72 -6.24 -7.74
C TRP A 109 -1.92 -7.54 -7.94
N SER A 110 -0.61 -7.42 -8.09
CA SER A 110 0.33 -8.53 -8.12
C SER A 110 1.45 -8.33 -7.11
N PHE A 111 1.99 -9.46 -6.67
CA PHE A 111 3.12 -9.49 -5.75
C PHE A 111 3.98 -10.72 -6.04
N THR A 112 5.29 -10.54 -5.92
CA THR A 112 6.26 -11.63 -5.98
C THR A 112 7.26 -11.45 -4.85
N SER A 113 7.48 -12.49 -4.05
CA SER A 113 8.61 -12.59 -3.11
C SER A 113 9.53 -13.73 -3.53
N LYS A 114 10.84 -13.53 -3.41
CA LYS A 114 11.87 -14.53 -3.68
C LYS A 114 12.90 -14.53 -2.57
N LEU A 115 13.18 -15.72 -2.04
CA LEU A 115 14.22 -16.00 -1.05
C LEU A 115 15.20 -17.00 -1.65
N LYS A 116 16.44 -16.56 -1.86
CA LYS A 116 17.54 -17.43 -2.32
C LYS A 116 18.43 -17.73 -1.13
N THR A 117 18.47 -18.99 -0.70
CA THR A 117 19.34 -19.45 0.38
C THR A 117 20.69 -19.95 -0.15
N ASN A 118 21.66 -20.14 0.76
CA ASN A 118 22.96 -20.71 0.41
C ASN A 118 22.89 -22.17 -0.04
N SER A 119 21.79 -22.87 0.30
CA SER A 119 21.55 -24.23 -0.19
C SER A 119 20.95 -24.13 -1.59
N THR A 120 21.67 -24.67 -2.59
CA THR A 120 21.28 -24.62 -4.01
C THR A 120 19.96 -25.33 -4.33
N ALA A 121 19.36 -26.02 -3.37
CA ALA A 121 18.15 -26.82 -3.56
C ALA A 121 16.82 -26.10 -3.22
N ASP A 122 16.83 -24.91 -2.59
CA ASP A 122 15.58 -24.32 -2.11
C ASP A 122 15.53 -22.79 -2.29
N ALA A 123 15.27 -22.38 -3.53
CA ALA A 123 14.80 -21.02 -3.81
C ALA A 123 13.30 -20.98 -3.52
N GLN A 124 12.91 -20.33 -2.43
CA GLN A 124 11.51 -20.17 -2.09
C GLN A 124 10.95 -18.96 -2.82
N SER A 125 9.78 -19.11 -3.43
CA SER A 125 9.09 -18.00 -4.07
C SER A 125 7.60 -18.08 -3.83
N LEU A 126 7.01 -16.91 -3.61
CA LEU A 126 5.57 -16.71 -3.54
C LEU A 126 5.19 -15.73 -4.64
N HIS A 127 4.13 -16.03 -5.38
CA HIS A 127 3.59 -15.13 -6.38
C HIS A 127 2.07 -15.18 -6.37
N PHE A 128 1.43 -14.01 -6.49
CA PHE A 128 0.01 -13.91 -6.81
C PHE A 128 -0.24 -12.77 -7.79
N THR A 129 -1.34 -12.87 -8.52
CA THR A 129 -1.86 -11.82 -9.39
C THR A 129 -3.38 -11.82 -9.34
N PHE A 130 -3.96 -10.66 -9.05
CA PHE A 130 -5.38 -10.37 -9.16
C PHE A 130 -5.57 -9.37 -10.30
N ASN A 131 -6.20 -9.79 -11.39
CA ASN A 131 -6.66 -8.90 -12.46
C ASN A 131 -8.18 -8.64 -12.39
N GLN A 132 -8.83 -9.30 -11.44
CA GLN A 132 -10.24 -9.15 -11.09
C GLN A 132 -10.41 -9.66 -9.66
N PHE A 133 -11.31 -9.05 -8.90
CA PHE A 133 -11.64 -9.42 -7.54
C PHE A 133 -13.04 -10.05 -7.52
N SER A 134 -13.12 -11.33 -7.19
CA SER A 134 -14.39 -12.03 -7.08
C SER A 134 -15.20 -11.53 -5.88
N GLN A 135 -16.52 -11.68 -5.95
CA GLN A 135 -17.38 -11.48 -4.80
C GLN A 135 -16.97 -12.44 -3.68
N ASN A 136 -16.62 -11.90 -2.50
CA ASN A 136 -16.08 -12.63 -1.34
C ASN A 136 -14.78 -13.40 -1.65
N PRO A 137 -13.66 -12.69 -1.90
CA PRO A 137 -12.39 -13.30 -2.24
C PRO A 137 -11.85 -14.13 -1.05
N LYS A 138 -11.63 -15.43 -1.25
CA LYS A 138 -11.10 -16.32 -0.19
C LYS A 138 -9.61 -16.12 0.10
N ASP A 139 -8.89 -15.61 -0.88
CA ASP A 139 -7.43 -15.40 -0.82
C ASP A 139 -7.07 -13.99 -0.32
N LEU A 140 -8.08 -13.21 0.10
CA LEU A 140 -7.91 -11.89 0.70
C LEU A 140 -8.59 -11.84 2.07
N ILE A 141 -7.94 -11.16 3.00
CA ILE A 141 -8.52 -10.77 4.28
C ILE A 141 -8.95 -9.31 4.12
N LEU A 142 -10.26 -9.10 4.02
CA LEU A 142 -10.84 -7.77 3.99
C LEU A 142 -11.05 -7.26 5.43
N GLN A 143 -10.69 -6.00 5.66
CA GLN A 143 -10.82 -5.33 6.95
C GLN A 143 -11.49 -3.97 6.75
N GLY A 144 -12.22 -3.51 7.78
CA GLY A 144 -12.92 -2.24 7.74
C GLY A 144 -14.01 -2.23 6.66
N ASP A 145 -13.98 -1.20 5.83
CA ASP A 145 -14.94 -0.94 4.77
C ASP A 145 -14.61 -1.61 3.43
N ALA A 146 -13.49 -2.32 3.35
CA ALA A 146 -13.03 -2.92 2.11
C ALA A 146 -14.05 -3.95 1.58
N SER A 147 -14.36 -3.86 0.29
CA SER A 147 -15.32 -4.73 -0.39
C SER A 147 -14.96 -4.94 -1.86
N THR A 148 -15.58 -5.91 -2.52
CA THR A 148 -15.42 -6.16 -3.95
C THR A 148 -16.70 -5.77 -4.68
N ASP A 149 -16.61 -4.99 -5.75
CA ASP A 149 -17.78 -4.54 -6.51
C ASP A 149 -18.18 -5.51 -7.64
N SER A 150 -19.33 -5.24 -8.28
CA SER A 150 -19.86 -6.06 -9.37
C SER A 150 -19.02 -6.02 -10.64
N ASP A 151 -18.19 -4.98 -10.80
CA ASP A 151 -17.30 -4.82 -11.95
C ASP A 151 -15.99 -5.61 -11.74
N GLY A 152 -15.82 -6.20 -10.56
CA GLY A 152 -14.67 -7.02 -10.21
C GLY A 152 -13.48 -6.19 -9.74
N ASN A 153 -13.72 -5.01 -9.18
CA ASN A 153 -12.69 -4.19 -8.54
C ASN A 153 -12.75 -4.36 -7.02
N LEU A 154 -11.62 -4.09 -6.36
CA LEU A 154 -11.55 -3.98 -4.91
C LEU A 154 -11.73 -2.52 -4.52
N GLN A 155 -12.78 -2.22 -3.78
CA GLN A 155 -13.04 -0.92 -3.17
C GLN A 155 -12.46 -0.93 -1.75
N LEU A 156 -11.38 -0.19 -1.51
CA LEU A 156 -10.77 -0.14 -0.16
C LEU A 156 -11.59 0.72 0.81
N THR A 157 -12.30 1.74 0.31
CA THR A 157 -13.17 2.64 1.08
C THR A 157 -14.61 2.56 0.58
N ARG A 158 -15.58 3.01 1.39
CA ARG A 158 -17.00 2.97 1.04
C ARG A 158 -17.30 3.82 -0.18
N VAL A 159 -18.04 3.22 -1.11
CA VAL A 159 -18.62 3.90 -2.28
C VAL A 159 -20.13 3.66 -2.27
N SER A 160 -20.92 4.72 -2.48
CA SER A 160 -22.38 4.67 -2.58
C SER A 160 -22.82 5.28 -3.90
N ASN A 161 -23.54 4.50 -4.72
CA ASN A 161 -23.99 4.93 -6.06
C ASN A 161 -22.87 5.54 -6.91
N GLY A 162 -21.67 4.94 -6.88
CA GLY A 162 -20.49 5.41 -7.60
C GLY A 162 -19.82 6.67 -7.02
N SER A 163 -20.28 7.16 -5.87
CA SER A 163 -19.70 8.33 -5.18
C SER A 163 -18.95 7.91 -3.91
N PRO A 164 -17.73 8.43 -3.66
CA PRO A 164 -16.98 8.11 -2.45
C PRO A 164 -17.67 8.65 -1.19
N GLN A 165 -17.41 8.03 -0.05
CA GLN A 165 -17.95 8.44 1.25
C GLN A 165 -16.84 8.94 2.18
N SER A 166 -17.17 9.93 3.01
CA SER A 166 -16.29 10.44 4.08
C SER A 166 -16.16 9.43 5.24
N ASN A 167 -15.13 9.60 6.07
CA ASN A 167 -14.87 8.81 7.29
C ASN A 167 -14.85 7.30 7.05
N SER A 168 -14.19 6.87 5.98
CA SER A 168 -14.07 5.46 5.61
C SER A 168 -12.63 4.98 5.75
N VAL A 169 -12.46 3.73 6.14
CA VAL A 169 -11.14 3.09 6.21
C VAL A 169 -11.29 1.61 5.89
N GLY A 170 -10.42 1.07 5.06
CA GLY A 170 -10.41 -0.36 4.77
C GLY A 170 -9.09 -0.85 4.23
N ARG A 171 -8.88 -2.16 4.42
CA ARG A 171 -7.66 -2.86 4.00
C ARG A 171 -8.00 -4.17 3.32
N ALA A 172 -7.15 -4.59 2.40
CA ALA A 172 -7.12 -5.94 1.87
C ALA A 172 -5.72 -6.51 2.04
N LEU A 173 -5.60 -7.64 2.74
CA LEU A 173 -4.34 -8.34 2.93
C LEU A 173 -4.37 -9.66 2.16
N TYR A 174 -3.25 -10.06 1.57
CA TYR A 174 -3.14 -11.40 1.02
C TYR A 174 -3.24 -12.44 2.16
N TYR A 175 -4.01 -13.51 1.93
CA TYR A 175 -4.37 -14.44 2.99
C TYR A 175 -3.16 -15.18 3.58
N ALA A 176 -2.27 -15.66 2.72
CA ALA A 176 -1.10 -16.44 3.14
C ALA A 176 0.00 -15.54 3.72
N PRO A 177 0.61 -15.90 4.87
CA PRO A 177 1.83 -15.27 5.35
C PRO A 177 2.95 -15.36 4.31
N VAL A 178 3.74 -14.30 4.20
CA VAL A 178 4.90 -14.20 3.31
C VAL A 178 6.17 -14.30 4.14
N HIS A 179 7.06 -15.20 3.75
CA HIS A 179 8.42 -15.25 4.25
C HIS A 179 9.23 -14.19 3.50
N VAL A 180 9.70 -13.14 4.19
CA VAL A 180 10.36 -11.98 3.53
C VAL A 180 11.85 -11.89 3.76
N TRP A 181 12.37 -12.58 4.78
CA TRP A 181 13.80 -12.77 5.00
C TRP A 181 14.02 -14.08 5.77
N ASP A 182 15.23 -14.65 5.69
CA ASP A 182 15.68 -15.79 6.49
C ASP A 182 17.17 -15.54 6.81
N LYS A 183 17.66 -15.95 7.99
CA LYS A 183 19.09 -15.77 8.36
C LYS A 183 20.05 -16.46 7.38
N SER A 184 19.58 -17.49 6.70
CA SER A 184 20.29 -18.31 5.72
C SER A 184 20.11 -17.79 4.28
N ALA A 185 19.25 -16.79 4.08
CA ALA A 185 19.03 -16.17 2.77
C ALA A 185 20.25 -15.34 2.36
N VAL A 186 20.77 -15.61 1.18
CA VAL A 186 21.80 -14.81 0.50
C VAL A 186 21.16 -13.56 -0.10
N VAL A 187 19.97 -13.72 -0.68
CA VAL A 187 19.21 -12.63 -1.30
C VAL A 187 17.73 -12.84 -1.01
N ALA A 188 17.09 -11.78 -0.51
CA ALA A 188 15.65 -11.64 -0.45
C ALA A 188 15.23 -10.44 -1.32
N SER A 189 14.18 -10.61 -2.10
CA SER A 189 13.63 -9.53 -2.94
C SER A 189 12.13 -9.68 -3.06
N PHE A 190 11.44 -8.55 -3.15
CA PHE A 190 10.04 -8.54 -3.54
C PHE A 190 9.74 -7.42 -4.51
N ASP A 191 8.71 -7.66 -5.31
CA ASP A 191 8.12 -6.70 -6.23
C ASP A 191 6.60 -6.74 -6.05
N ALA A 192 5.98 -5.57 -5.98
CA ALA A 192 4.54 -5.40 -5.95
C ALA A 192 4.11 -4.45 -7.06
N THR A 193 3.00 -4.73 -7.73
CA THR A 193 2.40 -3.80 -8.68
C THR A 193 0.90 -3.75 -8.45
N PHE A 194 0.33 -2.56 -8.38
CA PHE A 194 -1.13 -2.42 -8.38
C PHE A 194 -1.56 -1.29 -9.30
N THR A 195 -2.73 -1.45 -9.89
CA THR A 195 -3.39 -0.39 -10.64
C THR A 195 -4.57 0.13 -9.84
N PHE A 196 -4.74 1.45 -9.85
CA PHE A 196 -5.71 2.13 -9.01
C PHE A 196 -6.45 3.20 -9.80
N LEU A 197 -7.67 3.50 -9.34
CA LEU A 197 -8.47 4.61 -9.80
C LEU A 197 -8.89 5.43 -8.58
N ILE A 198 -8.31 6.63 -8.48
CA ILE A 198 -8.73 7.64 -7.53
C ILE A 198 -9.63 8.63 -8.24
N LYS A 199 -10.81 8.86 -7.68
CA LYS A 199 -11.80 9.81 -8.21
C LYS A 199 -12.48 10.53 -7.06
N SER A 200 -12.45 11.86 -7.07
CA SER A 200 -13.21 12.66 -6.11
C SER A 200 -14.40 13.38 -6.76
N THR A 201 -15.37 13.76 -5.93
CA THR A 201 -16.41 14.75 -6.26
C THR A 201 -16.08 16.13 -5.71
N ASP A 202 -15.07 16.21 -4.85
CA ASP A 202 -14.67 17.41 -4.13
C ASP A 202 -13.49 18.08 -4.86
N SER A 203 -13.24 19.37 -4.59
CA SER A 203 -12.05 20.05 -5.12
C SER A 203 -10.77 19.53 -4.48
N ASP A 204 -10.86 19.17 -3.20
CA ASP A 204 -9.77 18.60 -2.42
C ASP A 204 -9.98 17.08 -2.34
N ILE A 205 -9.01 16.34 -2.86
CA ILE A 205 -8.99 14.88 -2.92
C ILE A 205 -8.29 14.36 -1.66
N ALA A 206 -8.83 13.35 -0.97
CA ALA A 206 -8.23 12.79 0.25
C ALA A 206 -8.70 11.36 0.55
N ASP A 207 -7.94 10.56 1.31
CA ASP A 207 -6.62 10.88 1.91
C ASP A 207 -5.48 10.09 1.24
N GLY A 208 -5.78 8.98 0.58
CA GLY A 208 -4.79 8.25 -0.22
C GLY A 208 -4.94 6.73 -0.15
N ILE A 209 -3.99 6.06 -0.82
CA ILE A 209 -3.84 4.60 -0.86
C ILE A 209 -2.44 4.27 -0.39
N ALA A 210 -2.26 3.18 0.36
CA ALA A 210 -0.95 2.67 0.73
C ALA A 210 -0.82 1.18 0.43
N TRP A 211 0.32 0.79 -0.15
CA TRP A 211 0.77 -0.59 -0.09
C TRP A 211 1.60 -0.78 1.18
N PHE A 212 1.40 -1.88 1.91
CA PHE A 212 2.08 -2.10 3.17
C PHE A 212 2.50 -3.56 3.40
N ILE A 213 3.51 -3.71 4.25
CA ILE A 213 3.89 -4.96 4.92
C ILE A 213 3.71 -4.78 6.42
N ALA A 214 3.10 -5.77 7.07
CA ALA A 214 2.91 -5.78 8.52
C ALA A 214 3.12 -7.16 9.15
N ASN A 215 3.20 -7.23 10.48
CA ASN A 215 3.03 -8.47 11.23
C ASN A 215 1.74 -9.21 10.81
N THR A 216 1.78 -10.53 10.87
CA THR A 216 0.75 -11.39 10.28
C THR A 216 -0.64 -11.16 10.86
N ASP A 217 -0.75 -10.75 12.11
CA ASP A 217 -1.98 -10.48 12.85
C ASP A 217 -2.43 -9.00 12.81
N SER A 218 -1.84 -8.17 11.94
CA SER A 218 -2.17 -6.75 11.85
C SER A 218 -3.67 -6.49 11.63
N SER A 219 -4.19 -5.50 12.36
CA SER A 219 -5.57 -5.00 12.26
C SER A 219 -5.59 -3.48 12.14
N ILE A 220 -6.68 -2.91 11.60
CA ILE A 220 -6.83 -1.46 11.46
C ILE A 220 -6.76 -0.82 12.86
N PRO A 221 -5.82 0.11 13.13
CA PRO A 221 -5.77 0.79 14.41
C PRO A 221 -7.02 1.64 14.63
N HIS A 222 -7.51 1.69 15.87
CA HIS A 222 -8.69 2.50 16.19
C HIS A 222 -8.45 3.98 15.86
N GLY A 223 -9.37 4.60 15.12
CA GLY A 223 -9.29 6.02 14.76
C GLY A 223 -8.27 6.35 13.65
N SER A 224 -7.74 5.36 12.94
CA SER A 224 -6.74 5.54 11.87
C SER A 224 -7.31 5.95 10.50
N GLY A 225 -8.54 6.46 10.44
CA GLY A 225 -9.09 7.03 9.22
C GLY A 225 -8.42 8.37 8.83
N GLY A 226 -8.77 8.90 7.66
CA GLY A 226 -8.18 10.13 7.13
C GLY A 226 -6.66 10.04 6.96
N ARG A 227 -5.94 11.07 7.42
CA ARG A 227 -4.47 11.21 7.37
C ARG A 227 -3.62 10.04 7.89
N LEU A 228 -4.20 9.07 8.60
CA LEU A 228 -3.47 7.92 9.15
C LEU A 228 -3.55 6.67 8.27
N LEU A 229 -4.25 6.76 7.13
CA LEU A 229 -4.28 5.77 6.04
C LEU A 229 -4.70 4.34 6.44
N GLY A 230 -5.36 4.16 7.58
CA GLY A 230 -5.67 2.84 8.15
C GLY A 230 -4.46 2.07 8.66
N LEU A 231 -3.30 2.73 8.80
CA LEU A 231 -2.02 2.09 9.11
C LEU A 231 -1.53 2.41 10.52
N PHE A 232 -1.58 3.67 10.94
CA PHE A 232 -0.92 4.09 12.18
C PHE A 232 -1.94 4.51 13.24
N PRO A 233 -1.69 4.20 14.54
CA PRO A 233 -2.59 4.58 15.63
C PRO A 233 -2.51 6.08 15.97
N ASP A 234 -1.43 6.74 15.59
CA ASP A 234 -1.15 8.14 15.86
C ASP A 234 -0.17 8.71 14.83
N ALA A 235 0.11 10.01 14.93
CA ALA A 235 0.95 10.76 13.99
C ALA A 235 2.38 11.03 14.50
N ASN A 236 2.89 10.20 15.41
CA ASN A 236 4.27 10.33 15.92
C ASN A 236 5.31 9.77 14.96
#